data_AF-A0A5B0HR09-F1
#
_entry.id   AF-A0A5B0HR09-F1
#
_cell.length_a   1.000
_cell.length_b   1.000
_cell.length_c   1.000
_cell.angle_alpha   90.00
_cell.angle_beta   90.00
_cell.angle_gamma   90.00
#
_symmetry.space_group_name_H-M   'P 1'
#
loop_
_entity.id
_entity.type
_entity.pdbx_description
1 polymer ?
#
loop_
_entity_poly.entity_id
_entity_poly.type
_entity_poly.pdbx_seq_one_letter_code
_entity_poly.pdbx_strand_id
1 'polypeptide(L)'
;MASCLAPVAHSARPGQPLLPSGVEFRRPPQGPGQGTQTGVRRPHQSAAVRRRREDAQAGRLRDRRRVSARSAGRGGTRDRVRGRGGCAPVTTWISWHVHRHQGQDRLLTESIAPLIRAVRDDGLADRAFILRYWDGGPHVRLRLRATSPAAQAALGSRVPAELRRWCREHPSERTMCAEEYALLRNRIGDIASAAELVSDGSVVRAAYSPEHQRYGYGTALAACEEHFDDSTRIGLDVLAANPAAATRLSLVVLILVGFLAARGSRSGLDWAQCVQAAGSPAAVRLDLARVTSLLERPPMPVVRFSRSLEQLEAVLRTSGDDYRPSTLGFGGVSFEVTGARDPIATLDICIHLFANRIGVTMPAELTLRASLAQALLADTKADA
;
A
#
# COMPACT_ATOMS: atom_id res chain seq x y z
N MET A 1 -72.90 22.09 -15.49
CA MET A 1 -71.65 21.82 -16.24
C MET A 1 -70.74 20.99 -15.35
N ALA A 2 -70.41 19.77 -15.75
CA ALA A 2 -69.37 18.94 -15.16
C ALA A 2 -68.87 17.99 -16.26
N SER A 3 -67.56 17.84 -16.43
CA SER A 3 -66.99 16.94 -17.43
C SER A 3 -65.62 16.44 -16.97
N CYS A 4 -65.27 15.24 -17.42
CA CYS A 4 -64.09 14.49 -17.01
C CYS A 4 -62.78 15.07 -17.60
N LEU A 5 -61.65 14.74 -16.97
CA LEU A 5 -60.64 13.84 -17.58
C LEU A 5 -59.54 13.42 -16.59
N ALA A 6 -58.76 12.41 -16.96
CA ALA A 6 -57.78 11.71 -16.12
C ALA A 6 -56.35 12.30 -16.24
N PRO A 7 -55.43 12.04 -15.28
CA PRO A 7 -54.09 12.59 -15.30
C PRO A 7 -53.16 11.92 -16.33
N VAL A 8 -52.28 12.72 -16.94
CA VAL A 8 -51.22 12.26 -17.85
C VAL A 8 -49.89 12.13 -17.10
N ALA A 9 -49.21 10.99 -17.26
CA ALA A 9 -47.89 10.77 -16.68
C ALA A 9 -46.77 11.40 -17.53
N HIS A 10 -45.76 11.98 -16.88
CA HIS A 10 -44.48 12.37 -17.50
C HIS A 10 -43.32 11.97 -16.59
N SER A 11 -42.52 11.00 -17.04
CA SER A 11 -41.35 10.47 -16.32
C SER A 11 -40.05 10.95 -16.98
N ALA A 12 -39.61 12.16 -16.62
CA ALA A 12 -38.34 12.70 -17.09
C ALA A 12 -37.14 12.01 -16.43
N ARG A 13 -36.29 11.35 -17.22
CA ARG A 13 -34.95 10.87 -16.80
C ARG A 13 -33.88 11.91 -17.16
N PRO A 14 -33.15 12.49 -16.19
CA PRO A 14 -32.04 13.38 -16.49
C PRO A 14 -30.69 12.64 -16.61
N GLY A 15 -29.92 12.98 -17.64
CA GLY A 15 -28.44 13.03 -17.61
C GLY A 15 -27.64 11.73 -17.43
N GLN A 16 -27.27 11.08 -18.53
CA GLN A 16 -25.98 10.38 -18.60
C GLN A 16 -24.86 11.40 -18.86
N PRO A 17 -23.76 11.43 -18.07
CA PRO A 17 -22.56 12.18 -18.44
C PRO A 17 -21.77 11.41 -19.50
N LEU A 18 -21.34 12.12 -20.56
CA LEU A 18 -20.52 11.58 -21.64
C LEU A 18 -19.10 11.24 -21.15
N LEU A 19 -18.52 10.16 -21.68
CA LEU A 19 -17.21 9.65 -21.29
C LEU A 19 -16.08 10.25 -22.16
N PRO A 20 -14.97 10.72 -21.57
CA PRO A 20 -13.71 10.85 -22.27
C PRO A 20 -13.01 9.48 -22.37
N SER A 21 -12.69 9.06 -23.59
CA SER A 21 -12.01 7.78 -23.86
C SER A 21 -10.49 7.92 -23.79
N GLY A 22 -9.81 6.86 -23.32
CA GLY A 22 -8.39 6.62 -23.62
C GLY A 22 -7.38 6.91 -22.51
N VAL A 23 -7.19 5.92 -21.62
CA VAL A 23 -5.89 5.68 -20.96
C VAL A 23 -5.63 4.17 -20.97
N GLU A 24 -4.89 3.68 -21.97
CA GLU A 24 -4.40 2.30 -21.99
C GLU A 24 -3.06 2.18 -21.27
N PHE A 25 -2.98 1.34 -20.24
CA PHE A 25 -1.71 1.00 -19.60
C PHE A 25 -0.87 0.12 -20.54
N ARG A 26 0.07 0.74 -21.27
CA ARG A 26 1.04 0.00 -22.09
C ARG A 26 1.92 -0.90 -21.23
N ARG A 27 2.09 -2.15 -21.68
CA ARG A 27 3.08 -3.10 -21.12
C ARG A 27 4.51 -2.71 -21.55
N PRO A 28 5.54 -3.00 -20.74
CA PRO A 28 6.92 -2.98 -21.20
C PRO A 28 7.16 -4.11 -22.24
N PRO A 29 8.12 -3.96 -23.16
CA PRO A 29 8.38 -4.94 -24.22
C PRO A 29 9.03 -6.21 -23.70
N GLN A 30 8.73 -7.36 -24.33
CA GLN A 30 9.44 -8.61 -24.14
C GLN A 30 10.48 -8.83 -25.26
N GLY A 31 11.62 -9.42 -24.90
CA GLY A 31 12.69 -9.76 -25.85
C GLY A 31 12.34 -10.91 -26.81
N PRO A 32 13.13 -11.12 -27.88
CA PRO A 32 12.68 -11.88 -29.04
C PRO A 32 12.80 -13.41 -28.94
N GLY A 33 11.65 -14.07 -29.00
CA GLY A 33 11.32 -15.16 -29.94
C GLY A 33 12.31 -16.29 -30.27
N GLN A 34 12.02 -17.47 -29.73
CA GLN A 34 12.04 -18.76 -30.44
C GLN A 34 10.80 -19.55 -29.95
N GLY A 35 10.11 -20.39 -30.72
CA GLY A 35 10.13 -20.70 -32.16
C GLY A 35 8.78 -21.38 -32.53
N THR A 36 8.42 -21.47 -33.80
CA THR A 36 7.08 -21.93 -34.24
C THR A 36 6.98 -23.45 -34.40
N GLN A 37 5.81 -24.04 -34.05
CA GLN A 37 4.87 -24.67 -35.01
C GLN A 37 3.66 -25.36 -34.33
N THR A 38 2.63 -25.61 -35.15
CA THR A 38 1.46 -26.52 -35.06
C THR A 38 1.21 -27.34 -33.77
N GLY A 39 -0.02 -27.54 -33.27
CA GLY A 39 -1.36 -27.19 -33.78
C GLY A 39 -2.14 -28.39 -34.35
N VAL A 40 -3.00 -29.04 -33.54
CA VAL A 40 -4.06 -29.99 -33.96
C VAL A 40 -5.17 -30.06 -32.87
N ARG A 41 -6.32 -30.66 -33.20
CA ARG A 41 -7.61 -30.55 -32.46
C ARG A 41 -7.77 -31.49 -31.24
N ARG A 42 -8.72 -31.15 -30.36
CA ARG A 42 -9.35 -32.07 -29.37
C ARG A 42 -10.07 -33.25 -30.07
N PRO A 43 -10.36 -34.34 -29.34
CA PRO A 43 -11.67 -34.44 -28.67
C PRO A 43 -11.61 -34.79 -27.18
N HIS A 44 -12.76 -34.71 -26.50
CA HIS A 44 -12.96 -35.23 -25.13
C HIS A 44 -13.28 -36.73 -25.15
N GLN A 45 -13.00 -37.45 -24.05
CA GLN A 45 -13.92 -38.47 -23.54
C GLN A 45 -13.68 -38.77 -22.04
N SER A 46 -14.68 -39.36 -21.38
CA SER A 46 -14.77 -39.47 -19.92
C SER A 46 -15.02 -40.91 -19.45
N ALA A 47 -14.12 -41.46 -18.64
CA ALA A 47 -14.34 -42.56 -17.68
C ALA A 47 -13.08 -42.62 -16.76
N ALA A 48 -13.12 -42.72 -15.43
CA ALA A 48 -14.00 -43.39 -14.48
C ALA A 48 -13.88 -44.93 -14.47
N VAL A 49 -13.02 -45.47 -13.58
CA VAL A 49 -13.21 -46.74 -12.85
C VAL A 49 -12.28 -46.81 -11.63
N ARG A 50 -12.73 -47.45 -10.54
CA ARG A 50 -11.95 -47.72 -9.31
C ARG A 50 -11.63 -49.22 -9.19
N ARG A 51 -10.41 -49.56 -8.75
CA ARG A 51 -9.99 -50.67 -7.84
C ARG A 51 -8.45 -50.59 -7.72
N ARG A 52 -7.82 -50.37 -6.56
CA ARG A 52 -7.68 -51.19 -5.33
C ARG A 52 -7.07 -52.58 -5.56
N ARG A 53 -5.77 -52.73 -5.26
CA ARG A 53 -5.10 -53.60 -4.25
C ARG A 53 -3.58 -53.23 -4.26
N GLU A 54 -2.82 -53.19 -3.16
CA GLU A 54 -2.50 -54.23 -2.15
C GLU A 54 -1.70 -55.38 -2.86
N ASP A 55 -0.46 -55.74 -2.51
CA ASP A 55 0.34 -55.54 -1.28
C ASP A 55 1.86 -55.35 -1.51
N ALA A 56 2.63 -55.21 -0.41
CA ALA A 56 4.10 -55.16 -0.37
C ALA A 56 4.71 -56.38 0.38
N GLN A 57 6.04 -56.37 0.62
CA GLN A 57 6.92 -57.39 1.29
C GLN A 57 7.62 -58.39 0.34
N ALA A 58 8.82 -58.94 0.64
CA ALA A 58 9.92 -58.53 1.53
C ALA A 58 11.20 -59.39 1.29
N GLY A 59 12.39 -58.92 1.72
CA GLY A 59 13.66 -59.68 1.77
C GLY A 59 14.88 -58.73 1.74
N ARG A 60 15.80 -58.62 2.73
CA ARG A 60 16.74 -59.58 3.39
C ARG A 60 17.93 -59.97 2.46
N LEU A 61 19.22 -60.03 2.88
CA LEU A 61 19.91 -59.82 4.18
C LEU A 61 21.46 -59.69 3.99
N ARG A 62 22.16 -58.95 4.89
CA ARG A 62 23.62 -59.03 5.29
C ARG A 62 24.71 -58.78 4.21
N ASP A 63 25.78 -57.99 4.42
CA ASP A 63 26.78 -57.81 5.52
C ASP A 63 27.95 -58.81 5.53
N ARG A 64 29.17 -58.32 5.20
CA ARG A 64 30.47 -58.93 5.56
C ARG A 64 31.54 -57.91 5.94
N ARG A 65 32.34 -58.32 6.92
CA ARG A 65 33.37 -57.60 7.71
C ARG A 65 34.68 -58.42 7.59
N ARG A 66 35.93 -58.04 7.95
CA ARG A 66 36.64 -56.90 8.60
C ARG A 66 38.18 -57.22 8.42
N VAL A 67 39.25 -56.51 8.83
CA VAL A 67 39.57 -55.21 9.47
C VAL A 67 41.08 -54.87 9.32
N SER A 68 41.46 -53.59 9.25
CA SER A 68 42.81 -53.04 9.60
C SER A 68 44.03 -53.43 8.71
N ALA A 69 45.22 -52.79 8.81
CA ALA A 69 45.72 -51.80 9.79
C ALA A 69 46.80 -50.83 9.24
N ARG A 70 46.85 -49.58 9.80
CA ARG A 70 48.01 -48.67 10.09
C ARG A 70 48.99 -48.33 8.92
N SER A 71 49.64 -47.15 8.85
CA SER A 71 49.98 -46.14 9.86
C SER A 71 50.13 -44.69 9.33
N ALA A 72 50.05 -43.72 10.25
CA ALA A 72 50.64 -42.36 10.31
C ALA A 72 50.93 -41.53 9.02
N GLY A 73 50.36 -40.31 8.99
CA GLY A 73 50.78 -39.17 8.14
C GLY A 73 50.14 -37.86 8.63
N ARG A 74 50.84 -36.71 8.56
CA ARG A 74 50.36 -35.40 9.09
C ARG A 74 49.67 -34.55 8.00
N GLY A 75 48.68 -33.73 8.36
CA GLY A 75 48.25 -32.61 7.50
C GLY A 75 46.93 -31.90 7.87
N GLY A 76 47.03 -30.61 8.24
CA GLY A 76 46.02 -29.56 8.01
C GLY A 76 44.58 -29.72 8.52
N THR A 77 44.25 -29.04 9.61
CA THR A 77 42.85 -28.86 10.07
C THR A 77 42.02 -28.05 9.06
N ARG A 78 41.00 -28.67 8.47
CA ARG A 78 39.88 -27.98 7.80
C ARG A 78 38.63 -28.11 8.67
N ASP A 79 38.41 -27.16 9.56
CA ASP A 79 37.24 -27.18 10.42
C ASP A 79 35.96 -26.92 9.61
N ARG A 80 34.99 -27.83 9.74
CA ARG A 80 33.71 -27.76 9.04
C ARG A 80 32.66 -27.21 9.98
N VAL A 81 32.61 -25.88 10.10
CA VAL A 81 31.52 -25.18 10.78
C VAL A 81 30.20 -25.59 10.13
N ARG A 82 29.47 -26.49 10.81
CA ARG A 82 28.14 -26.92 10.38
C ARG A 82 27.19 -25.73 10.49
N GLY A 83 26.50 -25.43 9.40
CA GLY A 83 25.62 -24.27 9.35
C GLY A 83 24.57 -24.30 10.46
N ARG A 84 24.48 -23.21 11.24
CA ARG A 84 23.27 -22.93 12.01
C ARG A 84 22.17 -22.63 10.99
N GLY A 85 21.12 -23.44 10.95
CA GLY A 85 19.95 -23.16 10.13
C GLY A 85 19.39 -21.80 10.52
N GLY A 86 19.25 -20.89 9.56
CA GLY A 86 18.69 -19.57 9.80
C GLY A 86 17.24 -19.70 10.24
N CYS A 87 16.97 -19.50 11.53
CA CYS A 87 15.63 -19.20 11.98
C CYS A 87 15.26 -17.86 11.34
N ALA A 88 14.28 -17.86 10.42
CA ALA A 88 13.78 -16.62 9.84
C ALA A 88 13.35 -15.68 10.97
N PRO A 89 13.69 -14.38 10.92
CA PRO A 89 13.37 -13.46 12.00
C PRO A 89 11.85 -13.48 12.22
N VAL A 90 11.43 -13.88 13.44
CA VAL A 90 10.02 -13.96 13.80
C VAL A 90 9.44 -12.56 13.67
N THR A 91 8.57 -12.36 12.68
CA THR A 91 7.99 -11.04 12.41
C THR A 91 7.09 -10.65 13.58
N THR A 92 7.58 -9.71 14.38
CA THR A 92 6.84 -9.10 15.50
C THR A 92 5.64 -8.29 15.01
N TRP A 93 5.64 -7.91 13.73
CA TRP A 93 4.50 -7.32 13.04
C TRP A 93 3.32 -8.29 12.90
N ILE A 94 2.18 -7.89 13.44
CA ILE A 94 0.88 -8.54 13.29
C ILE A 94 -0.05 -7.62 12.50
N SER A 95 -0.77 -8.17 11.53
CA SER A 95 -1.64 -7.41 10.63
C SER A 95 -3.08 -7.90 10.71
N TRP A 96 -4.03 -6.96 10.73
CA TRP A 96 -5.47 -7.22 10.61
C TRP A 96 -6.07 -6.34 9.53
N HIS A 97 -6.97 -6.92 8.73
CA HIS A 97 -7.78 -6.20 7.75
C HIS A 97 -9.19 -6.06 8.34
N VAL A 98 -9.62 -4.83 8.58
CA VAL A 98 -10.97 -4.48 9.03
C VAL A 98 -11.75 -4.04 7.80
N HIS A 99 -12.57 -4.95 7.28
CA HIS A 99 -13.39 -4.69 6.11
C HIS A 99 -14.52 -3.75 6.52
N ARG A 100 -14.50 -2.55 5.95
CA ARG A 100 -15.37 -1.45 6.31
C ARG A 100 -15.67 -0.62 5.07
N HIS A 101 -16.79 -0.94 4.44
CA HIS A 101 -17.16 -0.50 3.10
C HIS A 101 -17.52 0.99 3.06
N GLN A 102 -17.99 1.56 4.18
CA GLN A 102 -18.24 2.99 4.38
C GLN A 102 -17.88 3.46 5.80
N GLY A 103 -17.64 4.76 6.00
CA GLY A 103 -17.40 5.33 7.33
C GLY A 103 -16.05 4.98 7.97
N GLN A 104 -15.01 4.70 7.16
CA GLN A 104 -13.68 4.32 7.67
C GLN A 104 -13.02 5.38 8.57
N ASP A 105 -13.33 6.67 8.38
CA ASP A 105 -12.87 7.74 9.26
C ASP A 105 -13.34 7.52 10.70
N ARG A 106 -14.60 7.13 10.87
CA ARG A 106 -15.23 6.84 12.16
C ARG A 106 -14.60 5.63 12.85
N LEU A 107 -14.33 4.56 12.08
CA LEU A 107 -13.56 3.40 12.54
C LEU A 107 -12.15 3.81 13.01
N LEU A 108 -11.50 4.73 12.29
CA LEU A 108 -10.15 5.20 12.61
C LEU A 108 -10.11 6.05 13.89
N THR A 109 -11.06 6.96 14.08
CA THR A 109 -11.09 7.87 15.25
C THR A 109 -11.71 7.25 16.50
N GLU A 110 -12.80 6.48 16.39
CA GLU A 110 -13.54 5.93 17.54
C GLU A 110 -13.04 4.56 18.01
N SER A 111 -12.30 3.81 17.18
CA SER A 111 -11.86 2.45 17.52
C SER A 111 -10.35 2.26 17.37
N ILE A 112 -9.79 2.48 16.17
CA ILE A 112 -8.39 2.16 15.90
C ILE A 112 -7.43 3.10 16.64
N ALA A 113 -7.70 4.41 16.71
CA ALA A 113 -6.85 5.34 17.46
C ALA A 113 -6.86 5.08 18.99
N PRO A 114 -8.01 4.86 19.67
CA PRO A 114 -8.05 4.39 21.05
C PRO A 114 -7.31 3.06 21.26
N LEU A 115 -7.54 2.06 20.40
CA LEU A 115 -6.87 0.77 20.48
C LEU A 115 -5.35 0.91 20.36
N ILE A 116 -4.84 1.70 19.39
CA ILE A 116 -3.41 1.95 19.20
C ILE A 116 -2.79 2.60 20.44
N ARG A 117 -3.48 3.53 21.11
CA ARG A 117 -2.99 4.11 22.38
C ARG A 117 -2.94 3.03 23.47
N ALA A 118 -4.07 2.39 23.76
CA ALA A 118 -4.15 1.43 24.87
C ALA A 118 -3.13 0.27 24.74
N VAL A 119 -2.90 -0.27 23.52
CA VAL A 119 -1.87 -1.33 23.34
C VAL A 119 -0.42 -0.84 23.44
N ARG A 120 -0.17 0.47 23.34
CA ARG A 120 1.13 1.09 23.61
C ARG A 120 1.31 1.37 25.09
N ASP A 121 0.26 1.87 25.74
CA ASP A 121 0.22 2.17 27.17
C ASP A 121 0.40 0.87 27.99
N ASP A 122 -0.23 -0.23 27.54
CA ASP A 122 -0.06 -1.59 28.08
C ASP A 122 1.28 -2.27 27.66
N GLY A 123 2.18 -1.55 26.95
CA GLY A 123 3.49 -2.05 26.53
C GLY A 123 3.48 -3.20 25.51
N LEU A 124 2.33 -3.48 24.86
CA LEU A 124 2.16 -4.62 23.97
C LEU A 124 2.71 -4.36 22.55
N ALA A 125 2.59 -3.12 22.05
CA ALA A 125 3.12 -2.70 20.76
C ALA A 125 3.88 -1.37 20.85
N ASP A 126 4.99 -1.26 20.13
CA ASP A 126 5.86 -0.06 20.15
C ASP A 126 5.81 0.75 18.83
N ARG A 127 5.39 0.15 17.72
CA ARG A 127 5.00 0.84 16.46
C ARG A 127 3.64 0.37 15.95
N ALA A 128 2.90 1.26 15.30
CA ALA A 128 1.57 0.99 14.76
C ALA A 128 1.31 1.79 13.48
N PHE A 129 0.99 1.14 12.36
CA PHE A 129 0.64 1.87 11.13
C PHE A 129 -0.61 1.37 10.42
N ILE A 130 -1.32 2.32 9.79
CA ILE A 130 -2.55 2.05 9.03
C ILE A 130 -2.41 2.42 7.55
N LEU A 131 -3.16 1.70 6.72
CA LEU A 131 -3.42 2.00 5.31
C LEU A 131 -4.89 1.72 5.00
N ARG A 132 -5.50 2.49 4.09
CA ARG A 132 -6.80 2.15 3.46
C ARG A 132 -6.53 1.40 2.16
N TYR A 133 -7.27 0.34 1.91
CA TYR A 133 -7.05 -0.53 0.74
C TYR A 133 -8.39 -1.06 0.17
N TRP A 134 -8.35 -1.58 -1.06
CA TRP A 134 -9.55 -1.90 -1.85
C TRP A 134 -9.76 -3.41 -2.12
N ASP A 135 -8.68 -4.18 -2.09
CA ASP A 135 -8.66 -5.60 -2.47
C ASP A 135 -9.43 -6.48 -1.46
N GLY A 136 -10.39 -7.25 -1.95
CA GLY A 136 -11.40 -7.92 -1.11
C GLY A 136 -12.42 -6.96 -0.49
N GLY A 137 -12.63 -5.79 -1.08
CA GLY A 137 -13.53 -4.74 -0.61
C GLY A 137 -12.81 -3.64 0.18
N PRO A 138 -13.42 -2.45 0.34
CA PRO A 138 -12.80 -1.33 1.06
C PRO A 138 -12.52 -1.68 2.52
N HIS A 139 -11.25 -1.63 2.93
CA HIS A 139 -10.83 -2.03 4.27
C HIS A 139 -9.70 -1.19 4.82
N VAL A 140 -9.56 -1.17 6.15
CA VAL A 140 -8.38 -0.62 6.84
C VAL A 140 -7.44 -1.77 7.19
N ARG A 141 -6.17 -1.65 6.78
CA ARG A 141 -5.07 -2.54 7.19
C ARG A 141 -4.42 -1.94 8.43
N LEU A 142 -4.64 -2.54 9.60
CA LEU A 142 -3.97 -2.20 10.86
C LEU A 142 -2.76 -3.13 11.06
N ARG A 143 -1.58 -2.55 11.23
CA ARG A 143 -0.33 -3.27 11.54
C ARG A 143 0.22 -2.79 12.88
N LEU A 144 0.55 -3.72 13.77
CA LEU A 144 1.16 -3.45 15.09
C LEU A 144 2.45 -4.24 15.22
N ARG A 145 3.54 -3.62 15.71
CA ARG A 145 4.79 -4.31 16.02
C ARG A 145 4.78 -4.71 17.49
N ALA A 146 4.69 -6.01 17.76
CA ALA A 146 4.66 -6.53 19.12
C ALA A 146 6.03 -6.38 19.81
N THR A 147 6.03 -6.04 21.10
CA THR A 147 7.25 -5.92 21.91
C THR A 147 7.85 -7.28 22.31
N SER A 148 7.05 -8.34 22.32
CA SER A 148 7.46 -9.70 22.70
C SER A 148 6.51 -10.76 22.12
N PRO A 149 6.89 -12.06 22.12
CA PRO A 149 5.98 -13.15 21.74
C PRO A 149 4.73 -13.23 22.64
N ALA A 150 4.85 -12.89 23.92
CA ALA A 150 3.72 -12.83 24.85
C ALA A 150 2.76 -11.68 24.48
N ALA A 151 3.29 -10.51 24.17
CA ALA A 151 2.49 -9.39 23.66
C ALA A 151 1.83 -9.71 22.31
N GLN A 152 2.54 -10.43 21.42
CA GLN A 152 2.00 -10.89 20.14
C GLN A 152 0.78 -11.82 20.33
N ALA A 153 0.80 -12.68 21.36
CA ALA A 153 -0.34 -13.52 21.72
C ALA A 153 -1.51 -12.71 22.33
N ALA A 154 -1.22 -11.76 23.22
CA ALA A 154 -2.24 -10.88 23.84
C ALA A 154 -2.93 -9.97 22.81
N LEU A 155 -2.17 -9.37 21.89
CA LEU A 155 -2.71 -8.65 20.73
C LEU A 155 -3.51 -9.59 19.82
N GLY A 156 -3.05 -10.83 19.67
CA GLY A 156 -3.70 -11.91 18.92
C GLY A 156 -5.17 -12.15 19.30
N SER A 157 -5.52 -12.04 20.58
CA SER A 157 -6.90 -12.16 21.08
C SER A 157 -7.62 -10.81 21.17
N ARG A 158 -6.96 -9.79 21.73
CA ARG A 158 -7.54 -8.47 22.02
C ARG A 158 -8.00 -7.72 20.77
N VAL A 159 -7.10 -7.51 19.82
CA VAL A 159 -7.34 -6.67 18.62
C VAL A 159 -8.56 -7.13 17.82
N PRO A 160 -8.71 -8.41 17.44
CA PRO A 160 -9.89 -8.85 16.72
C PRO A 160 -11.16 -8.89 17.59
N ALA A 161 -11.07 -8.97 18.92
CA ALA A 161 -12.24 -8.91 19.79
C ALA A 161 -12.82 -7.48 19.86
N GLU A 162 -11.97 -6.47 20.12
CA GLU A 162 -12.37 -5.07 20.17
C GLU A 162 -12.90 -4.56 18.82
N LEU A 163 -12.19 -4.82 17.72
CA LEU A 163 -12.59 -4.35 16.39
C LEU A 163 -13.90 -5.01 15.91
N ARG A 164 -14.09 -6.32 16.14
CA ARG A 164 -15.37 -6.98 15.82
C ARG A 164 -16.50 -6.51 16.73
N ARG A 165 -16.21 -6.13 17.97
CA ARG A 165 -17.21 -5.53 18.88
C ARG A 165 -17.67 -4.18 18.31
N TRP A 166 -16.75 -3.26 18.03
CA TRP A 166 -17.08 -1.95 17.46
C TRP A 166 -17.87 -2.07 16.15
N CYS A 167 -17.50 -2.99 15.25
CA CYS A 167 -18.24 -3.22 14.01
C CYS A 167 -19.69 -3.72 14.21
N ARG A 168 -19.99 -4.44 15.30
CA ARG A 168 -21.38 -4.85 15.64
C ARG A 168 -22.17 -3.74 16.32
N GLU A 169 -21.51 -2.91 17.12
CA GLU A 169 -22.12 -1.75 17.77
C GLU A 169 -22.38 -0.60 16.77
N HIS A 170 -21.63 -0.57 15.66
CA HIS A 170 -21.70 0.46 14.63
C HIS A 170 -21.80 -0.14 13.21
N PRO A 171 -22.89 -0.86 12.86
CA PRO A 171 -23.05 -1.42 11.52
C PRO A 171 -22.98 -0.33 10.44
N SER A 172 -22.57 -0.70 9.22
CA SER A 172 -22.61 0.23 8.08
C SER A 172 -24.05 0.42 7.59
N GLU A 173 -24.47 1.66 7.38
CA GLU A 173 -25.76 2.02 6.77
C GLU A 173 -25.95 1.39 5.38
N ARG A 174 -24.83 1.21 4.65
CA ARG A 174 -24.78 0.55 3.35
C ARG A 174 -23.47 -0.22 3.19
N THR A 175 -23.56 -1.41 2.61
CA THR A 175 -22.43 -2.23 2.19
C THR A 175 -22.24 -2.16 0.67
N MET A 176 -20.99 -2.32 0.21
CA MET A 176 -20.70 -2.56 -1.22
C MET A 176 -21.23 -3.94 -1.64
N CYS A 177 -21.85 -4.04 -2.82
CA CYS A 177 -22.27 -5.32 -3.42
C CYS A 177 -21.21 -5.89 -4.37
N ALA A 178 -21.43 -7.12 -4.86
CA ALA A 178 -20.47 -7.83 -5.71
C ALA A 178 -20.25 -7.13 -7.07
N GLU A 179 -21.30 -6.53 -7.62
CA GLU A 179 -21.29 -5.81 -8.90
C GLU A 179 -20.49 -4.49 -8.78
N GLU A 180 -20.69 -3.77 -7.67
CA GLU A 180 -19.94 -2.54 -7.36
C GLU A 180 -18.47 -2.83 -7.09
N TYR A 181 -18.17 -3.92 -6.40
CA TYR A 181 -16.80 -4.39 -6.22
C TYR A 181 -16.16 -4.84 -7.55
N ALA A 182 -16.92 -5.50 -8.43
CA ALA A 182 -16.43 -5.87 -9.76
C ALA A 182 -16.11 -4.63 -10.62
N LEU A 183 -16.94 -3.58 -10.56
CA LEU A 183 -16.66 -2.29 -11.22
C LEU A 183 -15.42 -1.60 -10.64
N LEU A 184 -15.22 -1.65 -9.32
CA LEU A 184 -14.01 -1.13 -8.66
C LEU A 184 -12.76 -1.91 -9.11
N ARG A 185 -12.78 -3.25 -8.99
CA ARG A 185 -11.75 -4.19 -9.45
C ARG A 185 -11.33 -3.91 -10.89
N ASN A 186 -12.30 -3.80 -11.80
CA ASN A 186 -12.03 -3.56 -13.22
C ASN A 186 -11.42 -2.17 -13.52
N ARG A 187 -11.47 -1.23 -12.56
CA ARG A 187 -10.94 0.14 -12.72
C ARG A 187 -9.57 0.35 -12.07
N ILE A 188 -9.24 -0.36 -10.98
CA ILE A 188 -8.02 -0.10 -10.18
C ILE A 188 -7.19 -1.35 -9.84
N GLY A 189 -7.63 -2.54 -10.24
CA GLY A 189 -6.98 -3.81 -9.89
C GLY A 189 -6.59 -4.64 -11.10
N ASP A 190 -5.65 -5.57 -10.90
CA ASP A 190 -5.52 -6.71 -11.80
C ASP A 190 -6.70 -7.66 -11.59
N ILE A 191 -7.48 -7.83 -12.65
CA ILE A 191 -8.66 -8.69 -12.72
C ILE A 191 -8.29 -10.15 -12.39
N ALA A 192 -7.07 -10.59 -12.68
CA ALA A 192 -6.62 -11.97 -12.49
C ALA A 192 -6.14 -12.29 -11.05
N SER A 193 -5.80 -11.29 -10.23
CA SER A 193 -5.21 -11.49 -8.90
C SER A 193 -5.97 -10.88 -7.72
N ALA A 194 -7.00 -10.06 -7.97
CA ALA A 194 -7.84 -9.47 -6.92
C ALA A 194 -8.64 -10.53 -6.14
N ALA A 195 -8.71 -10.37 -4.82
CA ALA A 195 -9.48 -11.25 -3.94
C ALA A 195 -11.01 -11.07 -4.11
N GLU A 196 -11.78 -12.05 -3.65
CA GLU A 196 -13.25 -11.96 -3.58
C GLU A 196 -13.70 -10.94 -2.52
N LEU A 197 -14.89 -10.35 -2.70
CA LEU A 197 -15.46 -9.38 -1.78
C LEU A 197 -15.71 -10.00 -0.39
N VAL A 198 -14.96 -9.56 0.61
CA VAL A 198 -15.18 -9.93 2.01
C VAL A 198 -16.37 -9.15 2.56
N SER A 199 -17.12 -9.72 3.51
CA SER A 199 -18.27 -9.06 4.13
C SER A 199 -17.87 -7.88 5.03
N ASP A 200 -18.70 -6.84 5.02
CA ASP A 200 -18.53 -5.67 5.89
C ASP A 200 -18.53 -6.05 7.39
N GLY A 201 -17.73 -5.32 8.17
CA GLY A 201 -17.53 -5.60 9.60
C GLY A 201 -16.56 -6.77 9.89
N SER A 202 -16.14 -7.53 8.88
CA SER A 202 -15.18 -8.62 9.05
C SER A 202 -13.80 -8.11 9.49
N VAL A 203 -13.22 -8.79 10.48
CA VAL A 203 -11.83 -8.58 10.93
C VAL A 203 -11.03 -9.83 10.66
N VAL A 204 -10.22 -9.78 9.61
CA VAL A 204 -9.42 -10.88 9.08
C VAL A 204 -7.96 -10.71 9.52
N ARG A 205 -7.30 -11.78 9.96
CA ARG A 205 -5.86 -11.75 10.27
C ARG A 205 -5.04 -11.96 9.00
N ALA A 206 -4.01 -11.15 8.80
CA ALA A 206 -3.13 -11.22 7.64
C ALA A 206 -1.66 -11.33 8.07
N ALA A 207 -0.81 -11.82 7.16
CA ALA A 207 0.64 -11.71 7.31
C ALA A 207 1.11 -10.30 6.91
N TYR A 208 2.09 -9.75 7.64
CA TYR A 208 2.86 -8.62 7.12
C TYR A 208 4.05 -9.16 6.32
N SER A 209 4.16 -8.72 5.07
CA SER A 209 5.32 -8.91 4.21
C SER A 209 5.86 -7.53 3.82
N PRO A 210 7.11 -7.18 4.14
CA PRO A 210 7.69 -5.90 3.74
C PRO A 210 7.88 -5.80 2.22
N GLU A 211 7.54 -4.65 1.63
CA GLU A 211 7.79 -4.37 0.21
C GLU A 211 9.24 -3.93 0.00
N HIS A 212 10.18 -4.86 0.15
CA HIS A 212 11.62 -4.60 0.06
C HIS A 212 12.05 -3.91 -1.25
N GLN A 213 11.31 -4.12 -2.35
CA GLN A 213 11.55 -3.47 -3.65
C GLN A 213 11.16 -1.97 -3.69
N ARG A 214 10.51 -1.43 -2.64
CA ARG A 214 10.18 0.00 -2.48
C ARG A 214 10.91 0.66 -1.32
N TYR A 215 11.15 -0.10 -0.24
CA TYR A 215 11.59 0.41 1.06
C TYR A 215 12.94 -0.17 1.52
N GLY A 216 13.54 -1.06 0.73
CA GLY A 216 14.83 -1.68 1.04
C GLY A 216 14.77 -2.72 2.16
N TYR A 217 15.92 -2.89 2.82
CA TYR A 217 16.18 -3.82 3.91
C TYR A 217 16.70 -3.07 5.14
N GLY A 218 17.05 -3.79 6.20
CA GLY A 218 17.85 -3.29 7.33
C GLY A 218 17.44 -1.91 7.84
N THR A 219 18.37 -0.96 7.75
CA THR A 219 18.20 0.44 8.20
C THR A 219 17.13 1.20 7.41
N ALA A 220 17.06 0.99 6.10
CA ALA A 220 16.14 1.69 5.21
C ALA A 220 14.68 1.29 5.47
N LEU A 221 14.43 0.00 5.65
CA LEU A 221 13.10 -0.51 5.98
C LEU A 221 12.67 -0.05 7.38
N ALA A 222 13.58 -0.07 8.37
CA ALA A 222 13.29 0.38 9.72
C ALA A 222 12.89 1.88 9.76
N ALA A 223 13.56 2.73 8.97
CA ALA A 223 13.21 4.14 8.83
C ALA A 223 11.85 4.33 8.10
N CYS A 224 11.54 3.52 7.08
CA CYS A 224 10.23 3.53 6.45
C CYS A 224 9.11 3.12 7.43
N GLU A 225 9.33 2.07 8.23
CA GLU A 225 8.38 1.63 9.28
C GLU A 225 8.19 2.67 10.40
N GLU A 226 9.23 3.42 10.75
CA GLU A 226 9.16 4.57 11.66
C GLU A 226 8.33 5.71 11.06
N HIS A 227 8.61 6.12 9.82
CA HIS A 227 7.82 7.12 9.13
C HIS A 227 6.35 6.71 8.96
N PHE A 228 6.06 5.41 8.76
CA PHE A 228 4.68 4.93 8.70
C PHE A 228 3.95 5.02 10.05
N ASP A 229 4.65 4.87 11.19
CA ASP A 229 4.12 5.05 12.54
C ASP A 229 3.80 6.53 12.81
N ASP A 230 4.74 7.44 12.53
CA ASP A 230 4.54 8.88 12.68
C ASP A 230 3.49 9.45 11.73
N SER A 231 3.52 9.08 10.45
CA SER A 231 2.48 9.46 9.49
C SER A 231 1.10 8.89 9.88
N THR A 232 1.05 7.73 10.56
CA THR A 232 -0.21 7.21 11.13
C THR A 232 -0.68 8.05 12.32
N ARG A 233 0.20 8.40 13.26
CA ARG A 233 -0.11 9.31 14.38
C ARG A 233 -0.66 10.65 13.87
N ILE A 234 0.08 11.31 12.96
CA ILE A 234 -0.32 12.60 12.37
C ILE A 234 -1.64 12.45 11.59
N GLY A 235 -1.82 11.37 10.83
CA GLY A 235 -3.04 11.12 10.08
C GLY A 235 -4.28 10.91 10.97
N LEU A 236 -4.11 10.22 12.11
CA LEU A 236 -5.18 10.03 13.09
C LEU A 236 -5.51 11.34 13.83
N ASP A 237 -4.52 12.15 14.18
CA ASP A 237 -4.72 13.49 14.76
C ASP A 237 -5.48 14.41 13.78
N VAL A 238 -5.14 14.37 12.48
CA VAL A 238 -5.85 15.09 11.42
C VAL A 238 -7.30 14.61 11.30
N LEU A 239 -7.56 13.30 11.34
CA LEU A 239 -8.94 12.77 11.28
C LEU A 239 -9.75 13.12 12.54
N ALA A 240 -9.13 13.14 13.72
CA ALA A 240 -9.79 13.49 14.97
C ALA A 240 -10.28 14.95 15.00
N ALA A 241 -9.62 15.85 14.29
CA ALA A 241 -10.08 17.23 14.09
C ALA A 241 -11.26 17.38 13.09
N ASN A 242 -11.73 16.27 12.50
CA ASN A 242 -12.79 16.19 11.49
C ASN A 242 -12.76 17.29 10.39
N PRO A 243 -11.63 17.51 9.71
CA PRO A 243 -11.50 18.55 8.70
C PRO A 243 -12.29 18.22 7.44
N ALA A 244 -12.85 19.25 6.81
CA ALA A 244 -13.51 19.16 5.51
C ALA A 244 -12.57 18.62 4.42
N ALA A 245 -13.14 17.98 3.39
CA ALA A 245 -12.36 17.35 2.32
C ALA A 245 -11.39 18.33 1.61
N ALA A 246 -11.81 19.59 1.42
CA ALA A 246 -10.94 20.64 0.87
C ALA A 246 -9.69 20.89 1.74
N THR A 247 -9.86 20.99 3.07
CA THR A 247 -8.74 21.16 4.02
C THR A 247 -7.77 19.99 3.97
N ARG A 248 -8.27 18.76 3.81
CA ARG A 248 -7.43 17.56 3.66
C ARG A 248 -6.59 17.61 2.37
N LEU A 249 -7.18 18.07 1.26
CA LEU A 249 -6.44 18.33 0.02
C LEU A 249 -5.40 19.44 0.21
N SER A 250 -5.74 20.54 0.89
CA SER A 250 -4.79 21.63 1.19
C SER A 250 -3.57 21.14 1.99
N LEU A 251 -3.75 20.24 2.97
CA LEU A 251 -2.62 19.64 3.68
C LEU A 251 -1.68 18.86 2.74
N VAL A 252 -2.23 18.13 1.76
CA VAL A 252 -1.42 17.40 0.76
C VAL A 252 -0.69 18.36 -0.19
N VAL A 253 -1.31 19.47 -0.62
CA VAL A 253 -0.61 20.50 -1.42
C VAL A 253 0.54 21.13 -0.64
N LEU A 254 0.30 21.53 0.61
CA LEU A 254 1.32 22.16 1.46
C LEU A 254 2.50 21.21 1.72
N ILE A 255 2.22 19.92 1.96
CA ILE A 255 3.26 18.90 2.08
C ILE A 255 4.05 18.73 0.77
N LEU A 256 3.37 18.63 -0.38
CA LEU A 256 4.04 18.50 -1.69
C LEU A 256 4.92 19.71 -2.01
N VAL A 257 4.41 20.93 -1.87
CA VAL A 257 5.17 22.16 -2.18
C VAL A 257 6.31 22.37 -1.18
N GLY A 258 6.10 22.12 0.12
CA GLY A 258 7.17 22.18 1.10
C GLY A 258 8.29 21.15 0.83
N PHE A 259 7.93 19.92 0.48
CA PHE A 259 8.87 18.85 0.09
C PHE A 259 9.70 19.22 -1.15
N LEU A 260 9.04 19.71 -2.21
CA LEU A 260 9.73 20.07 -3.45
C LEU A 260 10.61 21.33 -3.26
N ALA A 261 10.13 22.34 -2.52
CA ALA A 261 10.89 23.55 -2.21
C ALA A 261 12.15 23.26 -1.36
N ALA A 262 12.04 22.39 -0.34
CA ALA A 262 13.17 21.97 0.49
C ALA A 262 14.27 21.24 -0.32
N ARG A 263 13.93 20.71 -1.50
CA ARG A 263 14.83 20.02 -2.42
C ARG A 263 15.25 20.87 -3.63
N GLY A 264 14.91 22.16 -3.64
CA GLY A 264 15.27 23.12 -4.67
C GLY A 264 14.37 23.08 -5.93
N SER A 265 14.26 24.22 -6.61
CA SER A 265 13.37 24.45 -7.76
C SER A 265 13.50 23.39 -8.86
N ARG A 266 14.72 22.92 -9.15
CA ARG A 266 14.96 21.85 -10.12
C ARG A 266 14.24 20.54 -9.75
N SER A 267 14.27 20.10 -8.48
CA SER A 267 13.52 18.92 -8.05
C SER A 267 12.01 19.09 -8.24
N GLY A 268 11.50 20.31 -8.05
CA GLY A 268 10.10 20.65 -8.34
C GLY A 268 9.73 20.54 -9.81
N LEU A 269 10.62 21.01 -10.70
CA LEU A 269 10.43 20.94 -12.16
C LEU A 269 10.57 19.51 -12.70
N ASP A 270 11.59 18.78 -12.27
CA ASP A 270 11.83 17.39 -12.67
C ASP A 270 10.63 16.51 -12.23
N TRP A 271 10.12 16.69 -10.99
CA TRP A 271 8.87 16.07 -10.52
C TRP A 271 7.65 16.46 -11.36
N ALA A 272 7.50 17.74 -11.69
CA ALA A 272 6.35 18.23 -12.47
C ALA A 272 6.34 17.66 -13.90
N GLN A 273 7.51 17.50 -14.53
CA GLN A 273 7.65 16.83 -15.83
C GLN A 273 7.26 15.34 -15.72
N CYS A 274 7.76 14.62 -14.71
CA CYS A 274 7.37 13.23 -14.46
C CYS A 274 5.85 13.06 -14.23
N VAL A 275 5.21 13.98 -13.52
CA VAL A 275 3.76 13.98 -13.28
C VAL A 275 2.97 14.31 -14.56
N GLN A 276 3.43 15.26 -15.37
CA GLN A 276 2.81 15.58 -16.66
C GLN A 276 2.93 14.39 -17.64
N ALA A 277 4.08 13.71 -17.67
CA ALA A 277 4.30 12.52 -18.49
C ALA A 277 3.40 11.33 -18.08
N ALA A 278 2.96 11.26 -16.82
CA ALA A 278 1.98 10.28 -16.34
C ALA A 278 0.53 10.57 -16.79
N GLY A 279 0.27 11.69 -17.47
CA GLY A 279 -0.99 11.94 -18.20
C GLY A 279 -2.25 12.16 -17.35
N SER A 280 -2.12 12.37 -16.03
CA SER A 280 -3.27 12.68 -15.16
C SER A 280 -3.83 14.09 -15.46
N PRO A 281 -5.16 14.27 -15.57
CA PRO A 281 -5.74 15.57 -15.89
C PRO A 281 -5.78 16.51 -14.67
N ALA A 282 -5.25 17.72 -14.85
CA ALA A 282 -5.49 18.84 -13.94
C ALA A 282 -6.95 19.33 -14.07
N ALA A 283 -7.53 19.82 -12.98
CA ALA A 283 -8.90 20.36 -12.98
C ALA A 283 -9.07 21.67 -12.16
N VAL A 284 -8.01 22.11 -11.47
CA VAL A 284 -8.00 23.33 -10.65
C VAL A 284 -6.73 24.12 -10.97
N ARG A 285 -6.84 25.44 -11.14
CA ARG A 285 -5.67 26.32 -11.19
C ARG A 285 -5.19 26.57 -9.76
N LEU A 286 -3.96 26.16 -9.45
CA LEU A 286 -3.31 26.52 -8.18
C LEU A 286 -2.56 27.85 -8.31
N ASP A 287 -2.50 28.56 -7.19
CA ASP A 287 -1.80 29.82 -7.00
C ASP A 287 -0.57 29.54 -6.11
N LEU A 288 0.61 29.48 -6.73
CA LEU A 288 1.84 29.10 -6.02
C LEU A 288 2.28 30.18 -5.01
N ALA A 289 2.10 31.46 -5.32
CA ALA A 289 2.42 32.54 -4.39
C ALA A 289 1.59 32.42 -3.10
N ARG A 290 0.29 32.13 -3.23
CA ARG A 290 -0.60 31.87 -2.08
C ARG A 290 -0.25 30.60 -1.33
N VAL A 291 0.14 29.52 -2.01
CA VAL A 291 0.57 28.27 -1.34
C VAL A 291 1.89 28.47 -0.59
N THR A 292 2.85 29.17 -1.18
CA THR A 292 4.13 29.51 -0.55
C THR A 292 3.95 30.41 0.67
N SER A 293 3.05 31.41 0.61
CA SER A 293 2.76 32.24 1.80
C SER A 293 2.12 31.45 2.94
N LEU A 294 1.29 30.44 2.64
CA LEU A 294 0.78 29.50 3.66
C LEU A 294 1.89 28.59 4.26
N LEU A 295 3.05 28.48 3.61
CA LEU A 295 4.23 27.77 4.13
C LEU A 295 5.18 28.67 4.95
N GLU A 296 4.92 29.98 5.07
CA GLU A 296 5.56 30.85 6.08
C GLU A 296 5.08 30.50 7.49
N ARG A 297 3.82 30.05 7.63
CA ARG A 297 3.18 29.65 8.89
C ARG A 297 2.41 28.33 8.72
N PRO A 298 3.11 27.24 8.41
CA PRO A 298 2.51 25.98 8.00
C PRO A 298 1.70 25.32 9.13
N PRO A 299 0.53 24.72 8.84
CA PRO A 299 -0.24 23.98 9.84
C PRO A 299 0.56 22.88 10.52
N MET A 300 0.34 22.65 11.83
CA MET A 300 1.09 21.67 12.62
C MET A 300 1.18 20.26 11.99
N PRO A 301 0.14 19.71 11.33
CA PRO A 301 0.28 18.42 10.62
C PRO A 301 1.30 18.45 9.48
N VAL A 302 1.43 19.57 8.76
CA VAL A 302 2.44 19.76 7.70
C VAL A 302 3.83 19.74 8.33
N VAL A 303 4.07 20.56 9.37
CA VAL A 303 5.37 20.62 10.08
C VAL A 303 5.80 19.27 10.64
N ARG A 304 4.88 18.53 11.27
CA ARG A 304 5.16 17.19 11.81
C ARG A 304 5.46 16.18 10.70
N PHE A 305 4.76 16.27 9.57
CA PHE A 305 4.97 15.34 8.45
C PHE A 305 6.27 15.66 7.69
N SER A 306 6.55 16.92 7.37
CA SER A 306 7.80 17.34 6.72
C SER A 306 9.02 16.90 7.52
N ARG A 307 9.04 17.12 8.85
CA ARG A 307 10.13 16.64 9.73
C ARG A 307 10.35 15.12 9.64
N SER A 308 9.27 14.34 9.64
CA SER A 308 9.36 12.88 9.52
C SER A 308 9.82 12.44 8.12
N LEU A 309 9.52 13.23 7.08
CA LEU A 309 9.96 12.99 5.70
C LEU A 309 11.45 13.39 5.51
N GLU A 310 11.90 14.48 6.12
CA GLU A 310 13.29 14.94 6.19
C GLU A 310 14.17 13.90 6.90
N GLN A 311 13.71 13.38 8.04
CA GLN A 311 14.37 12.31 8.79
C GLN A 311 14.47 11.01 7.97
N LEU A 312 13.39 10.64 7.27
CA LEU A 312 13.40 9.50 6.35
C LEU A 312 14.38 9.70 5.20
N GLU A 313 14.39 10.87 4.54
CA GLU A 313 15.33 11.18 3.45
C GLU A 313 16.79 11.07 3.92
N ALA A 314 17.12 11.61 5.09
CA ALA A 314 18.47 11.56 5.64
C ALA A 314 18.97 10.12 5.89
N VAL A 315 18.11 9.22 6.38
CA VAL A 315 18.48 7.80 6.56
C VAL A 315 18.56 7.10 5.21
N LEU A 316 17.58 7.27 4.31
CA LEU A 316 17.61 6.59 2.99
C LEU A 316 18.83 6.98 2.14
N ARG A 317 19.29 8.23 2.21
CA ARG A 317 20.53 8.67 1.54
C ARG A 317 21.80 8.06 2.16
N THR A 318 21.77 7.61 3.41
CA THR A 318 22.93 7.05 4.13
C THR A 318 22.90 5.52 4.29
N SER A 319 21.77 4.85 4.04
CA SER A 319 21.54 3.40 4.16
C SER A 319 22.39 2.48 3.25
N GLY A 320 23.30 3.00 2.42
CA GLY A 320 24.22 2.16 1.64
C GLY A 320 23.49 1.18 0.71
N ASP A 321 23.83 -0.11 0.80
CA ASP A 321 23.25 -1.17 -0.03
C ASP A 321 21.90 -1.71 0.49
N ASP A 322 21.50 -1.38 1.73
CA ASP A 322 20.15 -1.71 2.26
C ASP A 322 19.05 -1.04 1.42
N TYR A 323 19.35 0.11 0.81
CA TYR A 323 18.41 0.88 0.01
C TYR A 323 18.76 0.89 -1.48
N ARG A 324 17.77 0.56 -2.30
CA ARG A 324 17.77 0.79 -3.75
C ARG A 324 16.49 1.56 -4.07
N PRO A 325 16.56 2.81 -4.58
CA PRO A 325 15.37 3.57 -4.93
C PRO A 325 14.50 2.80 -5.93
N SER A 326 13.19 2.88 -5.75
CA SER A 326 12.27 2.49 -6.82
C SER A 326 12.27 3.56 -7.91
N THR A 327 12.11 3.17 -9.18
CA THR A 327 11.93 4.13 -10.28
C THR A 327 10.49 4.65 -10.36
N LEU A 328 9.56 4.01 -9.63
CA LEU A 328 8.12 4.23 -9.77
C LEU A 328 7.54 4.77 -8.47
N GLY A 329 7.08 6.02 -8.50
CA GLY A 329 6.39 6.67 -7.39
C GLY A 329 4.89 6.35 -7.34
N PHE A 330 4.09 7.28 -6.82
CA PHE A 330 2.64 7.17 -6.86
C PHE A 330 2.09 7.41 -8.28
N GLY A 331 0.88 6.92 -8.57
CA GLY A 331 0.12 7.25 -9.78
C GLY A 331 0.69 6.72 -11.11
N GLY A 332 1.76 5.94 -11.07
CA GLY A 332 2.51 5.55 -12.28
C GLY A 332 3.59 6.55 -12.69
N VAL A 333 3.84 7.58 -11.88
CA VAL A 333 4.91 8.58 -12.09
C VAL A 333 6.26 7.88 -12.04
N SER A 334 6.98 7.88 -13.16
CA SER A 334 8.33 7.33 -13.26
C SER A 334 9.37 8.42 -13.08
N PHE A 335 10.30 8.22 -12.15
CA PHE A 335 11.44 9.08 -11.91
C PHE A 335 12.68 8.48 -12.58
N GLU A 336 13.55 9.31 -13.15
CA GLU A 336 14.86 8.87 -13.60
C GLU A 336 15.79 8.58 -12.42
N VAL A 337 16.63 7.54 -12.53
CA VAL A 337 17.70 7.27 -11.56
C VAL A 337 19.02 7.91 -12.04
N THR A 338 18.96 9.16 -12.46
CA THR A 338 20.07 9.95 -13.02
C THR A 338 20.84 10.70 -11.94
N GLY A 339 21.26 9.98 -10.88
CA GLY A 339 22.03 10.55 -9.77
C GLY A 339 22.06 9.65 -8.53
N ALA A 340 22.97 9.97 -7.61
CA ALA A 340 23.27 9.17 -6.42
C ALA A 340 22.04 8.84 -5.52
N ARG A 341 21.50 7.62 -5.70
CA ARG A 341 20.53 6.94 -4.82
C ARG A 341 19.37 7.83 -4.32
N ASP A 342 18.80 8.66 -5.18
CA ASP A 342 17.79 9.63 -4.72
C ASP A 342 16.49 8.94 -4.24
N PRO A 343 16.04 9.16 -2.99
CA PRO A 343 14.82 8.54 -2.46
C PRO A 343 13.51 9.16 -2.94
N ILE A 344 13.52 10.16 -3.85
CA ILE A 344 12.33 10.92 -4.28
C ILE A 344 11.08 10.06 -4.54
N ALA A 345 11.20 8.92 -5.22
CA ALA A 345 10.05 8.04 -5.50
C ALA A 345 9.47 7.39 -4.23
N THR A 346 10.32 6.99 -3.26
CA THR A 346 9.86 6.44 -1.97
C THR A 346 9.20 7.52 -1.11
N LEU A 347 9.71 8.76 -1.16
CA LEU A 347 9.13 9.90 -0.44
C LEU A 347 7.80 10.36 -1.06
N ASP A 348 7.71 10.37 -2.38
CA ASP A 348 6.48 10.63 -3.15
C ASP A 348 5.36 9.61 -2.82
N ILE A 349 5.73 8.33 -2.68
CA ILE A 349 4.87 7.27 -2.16
C ILE A 349 4.47 7.54 -0.71
N CYS A 350 5.39 7.99 0.15
CA CYS A 350 5.07 8.29 1.55
C CYS A 350 4.06 9.44 1.69
N ILE A 351 4.13 10.46 0.84
CA ILE A 351 3.13 11.54 0.74
C ILE A 351 1.77 10.97 0.31
N HIS A 352 1.73 10.09 -0.68
CA HIS A 352 0.49 9.38 -1.05
C HIS A 352 -0.07 8.53 0.11
N LEU A 353 0.78 7.81 0.84
CA LEU A 353 0.34 7.02 1.99
C LEU A 353 -0.24 7.91 3.10
N PHE A 354 0.25 9.14 3.28
CA PHE A 354 -0.40 10.12 4.16
C PHE A 354 -1.76 10.59 3.64
N ALA A 355 -1.86 10.95 2.35
CA ALA A 355 -3.12 11.32 1.70
C ALA A 355 -4.19 10.21 1.83
N ASN A 356 -3.79 8.96 1.58
CA ASN A 356 -4.59 7.75 1.81
C ASN A 356 -5.05 7.62 3.28
N ARG A 357 -4.14 7.77 4.26
CA ARG A 357 -4.47 7.73 5.70
C ARG A 357 -5.57 8.72 6.04
N ILE A 358 -5.43 9.99 5.65
CA ILE A 358 -6.42 11.05 5.91
C ILE A 358 -7.67 10.99 5.01
N GLY A 359 -7.80 9.98 4.14
CA GLY A 359 -9.02 9.74 3.35
C GLY A 359 -9.16 10.62 2.10
N VAL A 360 -8.08 11.21 1.60
CA VAL A 360 -8.05 11.78 0.24
C VAL A 360 -8.19 10.61 -0.75
N THR A 361 -9.07 10.76 -1.74
CA THR A 361 -9.32 9.70 -2.73
C THR A 361 -8.27 9.73 -3.84
N MET A 362 -7.92 8.56 -4.38
CA MET A 362 -6.92 8.44 -5.45
C MET A 362 -7.19 9.37 -6.66
N PRO A 363 -8.44 9.52 -7.18
CA PRO A 363 -8.71 10.46 -8.25
C PRO A 363 -8.47 11.92 -7.85
N ALA A 364 -8.85 12.31 -6.62
CA ALA A 364 -8.65 13.67 -6.14
C ALA A 364 -7.16 13.99 -5.97
N GLU A 365 -6.35 13.06 -5.48
CA GLU A 365 -4.90 13.25 -5.36
C GLU A 365 -4.20 13.33 -6.73
N LEU A 366 -4.57 12.49 -7.69
CA LEU A 366 -4.02 12.53 -9.05
C LEU A 366 -4.31 13.86 -9.75
N THR A 367 -5.55 14.34 -9.67
CA THR A 367 -5.94 15.67 -10.18
C THR A 367 -5.22 16.80 -9.43
N LEU A 368 -5.04 16.69 -8.11
CA LEU A 368 -4.31 17.67 -7.29
C LEU A 368 -2.83 17.78 -7.70
N ARG A 369 -2.17 16.62 -7.89
CA ARG A 369 -0.77 16.53 -8.33
C ARG A 369 -0.60 17.06 -9.75
N ALA A 370 -1.49 16.72 -10.68
CA ALA A 370 -1.49 17.26 -12.02
C ALA A 370 -1.68 18.79 -12.04
N SER A 371 -2.60 19.32 -11.23
CA SER A 371 -2.80 20.75 -11.03
C SER A 371 -1.57 21.47 -10.45
N LEU A 372 -0.83 20.82 -9.55
CA LEU A 372 0.43 21.35 -9.02
C LEU A 372 1.55 21.33 -10.06
N ALA A 373 1.71 20.21 -10.79
CA ALA A 373 2.67 20.11 -11.88
C ALA A 373 2.44 21.16 -12.97
N GLN A 374 1.18 21.38 -13.36
CA GLN A 374 0.82 22.44 -14.32
C GLN A 374 1.19 23.84 -13.81
N ALA A 375 1.02 24.12 -12.50
CA ALA A 375 1.38 25.40 -11.93
C ALA A 375 2.90 25.62 -11.91
N LEU A 376 3.68 24.62 -11.48
CA LEU A 376 5.15 24.67 -11.45
C LEU A 376 5.74 24.87 -12.86
N LEU A 377 5.19 24.19 -13.87
CA LEU A 377 5.60 24.33 -15.28
C LEU A 377 5.13 25.62 -15.95
N ALA A 378 4.27 26.41 -15.29
CA ALA A 378 3.84 27.74 -15.73
C ALA A 378 4.67 28.85 -15.07
N ASP A 379 5.02 28.71 -13.79
CA ASP A 379 5.88 29.63 -13.02
C ASP A 379 7.22 29.87 -13.75
N THR A 380 7.93 28.79 -14.07
CA THR A 380 9.23 28.86 -14.78
C THR A 380 9.12 29.32 -16.25
N LYS A 381 7.91 29.55 -16.77
CA LYS A 381 7.68 30.22 -18.07
C LYS A 381 7.30 31.71 -17.92
N ALA A 382 7.20 32.21 -16.70
CA ALA A 382 7.10 33.64 -16.40
C ALA A 382 8.47 34.22 -15.99
N ASP A 383 9.36 33.39 -15.46
CA ASP A 383 10.74 33.75 -15.07
C ASP A 383 11.77 33.71 -16.23
N ALA A 384 11.35 33.40 -17.46
CA ALA A 384 12.22 33.11 -18.63
C ALA A 384 11.77 33.81 -19.92
#